data_AF-A0A3M7M8P6-F1
#
_entry.id   AF-A0A3M7M8P6-F1
#
_cell.length_a   1.000
_cell.length_b   1.000
_cell.length_c   1.000
_cell.angle_alpha   90.00
_cell.angle_beta   90.00
_cell.angle_gamma   90.00
#
_symmetry.space_group_name_H-M   'P 1'
#
loop_
_entity.id
_entity.type
_entity.pdbx_description
1 polymer ?
#
loop_
_entity_poly.entity_id
_entity_poly.type
_entity_poly.pdbx_seq_one_letter_code
_entity_poly.pdbx_strand_id
1 'polypeptide(L)'
;MPGATEESAPVQILDPTSMDDEEIDPSVDRDRIRVLSGATETAASFQFDGEDHTLGNALRYIIHKNPDVEFCGYSIPHPSEAKMNLRIQTYDGVSVYTVLEKGLEDLMAMCDIVEQKFTIARDEFANKMQE
;
A
#
# COMPACT_ATOMS: atom_id res chain seq x y z
N MET A 1 -7.94 -38.59 12.27
CA MET A 1 -8.74 -37.42 11.86
C MET A 1 -7.76 -36.36 11.36
N PRO A 2 -7.49 -36.25 10.05
CA PRO A 2 -6.75 -35.12 9.52
C PRO A 2 -7.74 -34.09 8.98
N GLY A 3 -7.85 -32.94 9.66
CA GLY A 3 -8.46 -31.75 9.10
C GLY A 3 -7.45 -31.11 8.17
N ALA A 4 -7.71 -31.20 6.86
CA ALA A 4 -6.99 -30.42 5.87
C ALA A 4 -7.30 -28.93 6.13
N THR A 5 -6.26 -28.15 6.37
CA THR A 5 -6.30 -26.69 6.24
C THR A 5 -6.73 -26.39 4.82
N GLU A 6 -7.87 -25.73 4.66
CA GLU A 6 -8.31 -25.22 3.35
C GLU A 6 -7.26 -24.22 2.86
N GLU A 7 -6.55 -24.61 1.81
CA GLU A 7 -5.70 -23.74 1.02
C GLU A 7 -6.63 -22.70 0.38
N SER A 8 -6.65 -21.48 0.91
CA SER A 8 -7.40 -20.37 0.30
C SER A 8 -6.91 -20.22 -1.13
N ALA A 9 -7.81 -20.36 -2.11
CA ALA A 9 -7.49 -20.20 -3.52
C ALA A 9 -6.71 -18.88 -3.74
N PRO A 10 -5.66 -18.89 -4.57
CA PRO A 10 -4.87 -17.68 -4.82
C PRO A 10 -5.80 -16.62 -5.39
N VAL A 11 -5.84 -15.46 -4.74
CA VAL A 11 -6.58 -14.29 -5.22
C VAL A 11 -5.91 -13.87 -6.53
N GLN A 12 -6.67 -13.90 -7.63
CA GLN A 12 -6.19 -13.45 -8.94
C GLN A 12 -6.10 -11.93 -8.93
N ILE A 13 -4.88 -11.39 -8.92
CA ILE A 13 -4.62 -9.95 -9.00
C ILE A 13 -4.16 -9.67 -10.44
N LEU A 14 -4.96 -8.91 -11.20
CA LEU A 14 -4.56 -8.42 -12.53
C LEU A 14 -3.53 -7.30 -12.38
N ASP A 15 -2.53 -7.25 -13.27
CA ASP A 15 -1.59 -6.14 -13.34
C ASP A 15 -2.28 -4.89 -13.93
N PRO A 16 -2.54 -3.83 -13.13
CA PRO A 16 -3.23 -2.62 -13.59
C PRO A 16 -2.39 -1.78 -14.57
N THR A 17 -1.13 -2.14 -14.80
CA THR A 17 -0.22 -1.48 -15.76
C THR A 17 -0.05 -2.26 -17.06
N SER A 18 -0.54 -3.49 -17.13
CA SER A 18 -0.50 -4.31 -18.34
C SER A 18 -1.69 -3.96 -19.25
N MET A 19 -1.44 -3.74 -20.55
CA MET A 19 -2.50 -3.50 -21.54
C MET A 19 -3.27 -4.78 -21.90
N ASP A 20 -2.74 -5.94 -21.52
CA ASP A 20 -3.22 -7.27 -21.92
C ASP A 20 -3.81 -8.07 -20.73
N ASP A 21 -4.15 -7.40 -19.62
CA ASP A 21 -4.68 -8.05 -18.40
C ASP A 21 -3.81 -9.25 -17.95
N GLU A 22 -2.49 -9.07 -17.92
CA GLU A 22 -1.58 -10.13 -17.49
C GLU A 22 -1.82 -10.45 -16.01
N GLU A 23 -1.97 -11.74 -15.71
CA GLU A 23 -2.08 -12.23 -14.34
C GLU A 23 -0.75 -12.05 -13.62
N ILE A 24 -0.77 -11.38 -12.46
CA ILE A 24 0.42 -11.29 -11.61
C ILE A 24 0.70 -12.69 -11.06
N ASP A 25 1.85 -13.25 -11.40
CA ASP A 25 2.32 -14.50 -10.79
C ASP A 25 2.54 -14.29 -9.28
N PRO A 26 1.70 -14.87 -8.40
CA PRO A 26 1.77 -14.65 -6.97
C PRO A 26 3.06 -15.22 -6.35
N SER A 27 3.83 -16.03 -7.08
CA SER A 27 5.14 -16.51 -6.64
C SER A 27 6.25 -15.45 -6.74
N VAL A 28 6.09 -14.46 -7.63
CA VAL A 28 7.03 -13.34 -7.81
C VAL A 28 6.79 -12.25 -6.76
N ASP A 29 5.55 -12.13 -6.27
CA ASP A 29 5.11 -11.04 -5.40
C ASP A 29 5.36 -11.30 -3.90
N ARG A 30 5.55 -12.57 -3.50
CA ARG A 30 5.75 -12.99 -2.11
C ARG A 30 6.93 -12.31 -1.40
N ASP A 31 7.87 -11.78 -2.18
CA ASP A 31 9.13 -11.24 -1.68
C ASP A 31 9.19 -9.71 -1.66
N ARG A 32 8.15 -9.01 -2.11
CA ARG A 32 8.16 -7.53 -2.24
C ARG A 32 8.04 -6.79 -0.93
N ILE A 33 7.43 -7.38 0.09
CA ILE A 33 7.32 -6.78 1.43
C ILE A 33 7.94 -7.72 2.45
N ARG A 34 8.95 -7.22 3.18
CA ARG A 34 9.68 -7.98 4.21
C ARG A 34 9.62 -7.25 5.53
N VAL A 35 9.32 -7.97 6.61
CA VAL A 35 9.43 -7.41 7.97
C VAL A 35 10.89 -7.53 8.42
N LEU A 36 11.51 -6.40 8.77
CA LEU A 36 12.87 -6.38 9.28
C LEU A 36 12.92 -6.86 10.73
N SER A 37 14.08 -7.36 11.14
CA SER A 37 14.31 -7.86 12.50
C SER A 37 14.07 -6.78 13.57
N GLY A 38 13.49 -7.17 14.71
CA GLY A 38 13.16 -6.24 15.80
C GLY A 38 11.75 -5.64 15.70
N ALA A 39 10.85 -6.30 14.98
CA ALA A 39 9.42 -5.98 15.01
C ALA A 39 8.77 -6.48 16.31
N THR A 40 8.00 -5.60 16.94
CA THR A 40 7.03 -5.90 18.00
C THR A 40 5.62 -5.68 17.45
N GLU A 41 4.58 -6.06 18.20
CA GLU A 41 3.19 -5.82 17.79
C GLU A 41 2.88 -4.32 17.63
N THR A 42 3.56 -3.45 18.38
CA THR A 42 3.35 -2.00 18.38
C THR A 42 4.41 -1.22 17.58
N ALA A 43 5.50 -1.85 17.15
CA ALA A 43 6.54 -1.18 16.38
C ALA A 43 7.22 -2.13 15.40
N ALA A 44 7.12 -1.86 14.11
CA ALA A 44 7.76 -2.67 13.07
C ALA A 44 8.41 -1.80 11.99
N SER A 45 9.42 -2.39 11.34
CA SER A 45 10.01 -1.85 10.13
C SER A 45 9.74 -2.81 8.97
N PHE A 46 9.19 -2.28 7.89
CA PHE A 46 8.88 -2.99 6.66
C PHE A 46 9.85 -2.53 5.57
N GLN A 47 10.34 -3.46 4.77
CA GLN A 47 11.13 -3.20 3.57
C GLN A 47 10.28 -3.52 2.35
N PHE A 48 10.13 -2.55 1.47
CA PHE A 48 9.48 -2.67 0.18
C PHE A 48 10.57 -2.72 -0.90
N ASP A 49 10.57 -3.79 -1.70
CA ASP A 49 11.47 -3.95 -2.83
C ASP A 49 10.79 -3.40 -4.11
N GLY A 50 11.53 -2.59 -4.87
CA GLY A 50 11.05 -1.95 -6.11
C GLY A 50 10.29 -0.64 -5.92
N GLU A 51 10.12 -0.17 -4.68
CA GLU A 51 9.37 1.06 -4.37
C GLU A 51 10.30 2.21 -3.95
N ASP A 52 9.83 3.45 -4.17
CA ASP A 52 10.58 4.67 -3.92
C ASP A 52 9.77 5.76 -3.18
N HIS A 53 10.22 7.01 -3.29
CA HIS A 53 9.56 8.16 -2.67
C HIS A 53 8.09 8.32 -3.04
N THR A 54 7.67 7.81 -4.19
CA THR A 54 6.30 7.93 -4.70
C THR A 54 5.31 7.27 -3.75
N LEU A 55 5.44 5.95 -3.55
CA LEU A 55 4.62 5.21 -2.60
C LEU A 55 4.96 5.60 -1.16
N GLY A 56 6.25 5.74 -0.84
CA GLY A 56 6.70 6.01 0.52
C GLY A 56 6.14 7.28 1.12
N ASN A 57 6.18 8.40 0.38
CA ASN A 57 5.69 9.68 0.87
C ASN A 57 4.16 9.69 0.98
N ALA A 58 3.46 9.09 0.01
CA ALA A 58 2.00 8.98 0.02
C ALA A 58 1.54 8.15 1.23
N LEU A 59 2.09 6.95 1.40
CA LEU A 59 1.73 6.04 2.47
C LEU A 59 2.08 6.62 3.85
N ARG A 60 3.26 7.24 3.99
CA ARG A 60 3.62 7.99 5.22
C ARG A 60 2.56 9.02 5.58
N TYR A 61 2.10 9.81 4.61
CA TYR A 61 1.13 10.87 4.86
C TYR A 61 -0.21 10.32 5.35
N ILE A 62 -0.72 9.27 4.72
CA ILE A 62 -2.00 8.63 5.11
C ILE A 62 -1.89 8.00 6.49
N ILE A 63 -0.86 7.19 6.74
CA ILE A 63 -0.68 6.50 8.03
C ILE A 63 -0.54 7.52 9.17
N HIS A 64 0.13 8.65 8.94
CA HIS A 64 0.27 9.71 9.95
C HIS A 64 -1.04 10.44 10.28
N LYS A 65 -2.12 10.24 9.51
CA LYS A 65 -3.46 10.75 9.85
C LYS A 65 -4.19 9.85 10.84
N ASN A 66 -3.76 8.61 11.01
CA ASN A 66 -4.37 7.70 11.97
C ASN A 66 -3.98 8.13 13.40
N PRO A 67 -4.95 8.46 14.29
CA PRO A 67 -4.65 8.86 15.67
C PRO A 67 -3.96 7.78 16.51
N ASP A 68 -4.06 6.52 16.09
CA ASP A 68 -3.45 5.37 16.78
C ASP A 68 -1.94 5.23 16.45
N VAL A 69 -1.41 6.07 15.57
CA VAL A 69 0.00 6.07 15.14
C VAL A 69 0.77 7.16 15.85
N GLU A 70 1.80 6.76 16.59
CA GLU A 70 2.74 7.68 17.23
C GLU A 70 3.80 8.15 16.22
N PHE A 71 4.35 7.21 15.45
CA PHE A 71 5.44 7.50 14.52
C PHE A 71 5.27 6.76 13.21
N CYS A 72 5.43 7.48 12.10
CA CYS A 72 5.54 6.89 10.78
C CYS A 72 6.59 7.65 9.96
N GLY A 73 7.52 6.91 9.37
CA GLY A 73 8.57 7.48 8.52
C GLY A 73 9.10 6.46 7.54
N TYR A 74 9.51 6.93 6.37
CA TYR A 74 10.17 6.10 5.37
C TYR A 74 11.59 6.61 5.10
N SER A 75 12.48 5.71 4.71
CA SER A 75 13.84 6.03 4.29
C SER A 75 14.29 5.11 3.17
N ILE A 76 15.08 5.66 2.25
CA ILE A 76 15.78 4.89 1.22
C ILE A 76 17.24 4.79 1.69
N PRO A 77 17.75 3.57 1.96
CA PRO A 77 19.10 3.40 2.51
C PRO A 77 20.18 3.89 1.55
N HIS A 78 19.99 3.69 0.24
CA HIS A 78 20.89 4.16 -0.79
C HIS A 78 20.14 4.37 -2.12
N PRO A 79 20.34 5.49 -2.86
CA PRO A 79 19.61 5.77 -4.10
C PRO A 79 19.79 4.74 -5.22
N SER A 80 20.89 3.97 -5.21
CA SER A 80 21.16 2.92 -6.20
C SER A 80 20.51 1.58 -5.87
N GLU A 81 19.93 1.42 -4.67
CA GLU A 81 19.14 0.25 -4.32
C GLU A 81 17.66 0.62 -4.39
N ALA A 82 16.88 -0.10 -5.19
CA ALA A 82 15.44 0.07 -5.26
C ALA A 82 14.76 -0.59 -4.04
N LYS A 83 15.06 -0.06 -2.85
CA LYS A 83 14.53 -0.53 -1.57
C LYS A 83 14.06 0.64 -0.75
N MET A 84 12.87 0.51 -0.19
CA MET A 84 12.30 1.51 0.69
C MET A 84 11.99 0.88 2.05
N ASN A 85 12.50 1.48 3.12
CA ASN A 85 12.20 1.06 4.48
C ASN A 85 11.14 1.98 5.09
N LEU A 86 10.05 1.40 5.60
CA LEU A 86 8.97 2.09 6.30
C LEU A 86 8.97 1.65 7.78
N ARG A 87 9.05 2.59 8.70
CA ARG A 87 8.95 2.36 10.15
C ARG A 87 7.62 2.88 10.65
N ILE A 88 6.86 2.04 11.33
CA ILE A 88 5.59 2.38 11.98
C ILE A 88 5.72 2.08 13.47
N GLN A 89 5.25 2.99 14.31
CA GLN A 89 5.06 2.80 15.75
C GLN A 89 3.66 3.28 16.12
N THR A 90 2.91 2.43 16.78
CA THR A 90 1.55 2.66 17.24
C THR A 90 1.51 2.84 18.75
N TYR A 91 0.46 3.49 19.22
CA TYR A 91 0.15 3.53 20.65
C TYR A 91 -0.28 2.13 21.15
N ASP A 92 -0.25 1.96 22.48
CA ASP A 92 -0.54 0.68 23.13
C ASP A 92 -1.91 0.11 22.72
N GLY A 93 -1.92 -1.15 22.30
CA GLY A 93 -3.14 -1.90 21.99
C GLY A 93 -3.54 -1.99 20.52
N VAL A 94 -2.77 -1.38 19.61
CA VAL A 94 -3.02 -1.46 18.15
C VAL A 94 -1.86 -2.13 17.43
N SER A 95 -2.18 -3.13 16.60
CA SER A 95 -1.20 -3.86 15.80
C SER A 95 -0.71 -3.02 14.61
N VAL A 96 0.61 -2.94 14.44
CA VAL A 96 1.25 -2.28 13.29
C VAL A 96 0.80 -2.84 11.94
N TYR A 97 0.48 -4.14 11.88
CA TYR A 97 -0.01 -4.78 10.65
C TYR A 97 -1.38 -4.24 10.25
N THR A 98 -2.30 -4.12 11.21
CA THR A 98 -3.65 -3.58 10.96
C THR A 98 -3.60 -2.11 10.54
N VAL A 99 -2.65 -1.35 11.07
CA VAL A 99 -2.45 0.06 10.67
C VAL A 99 -1.89 0.17 9.27
N LEU A 100 -0.96 -0.71 8.89
CA LEU A 100 -0.39 -0.74 7.55
C LEU A 100 -1.46 -1.12 6.51
N GLU A 101 -2.24 -2.18 6.76
CA GLU A 101 -3.34 -2.61 5.90
C GLU A 101 -4.36 -1.48 5.71
N LYS A 102 -4.84 -0.90 6.81
CA LYS A 102 -5.77 0.24 6.77
C LYS A 102 -5.18 1.43 6.02
N GLY A 103 -3.89 1.73 6.20
CA GLY A 103 -3.22 2.81 5.51
C GLY A 103 -3.16 2.63 3.99
N LEU A 104 -3.02 1.38 3.52
CA LEU A 104 -3.06 1.03 2.10
C LEU A 104 -4.50 1.13 1.54
N GLU A 105 -5.49 0.62 2.28
CA GLU A 105 -6.91 0.75 1.92
C GLU A 105 -7.35 2.22 1.81
N ASP A 106 -6.99 3.05 2.78
CA ASP A 106 -7.29 4.48 2.80
C ASP A 106 -6.62 5.21 1.62
N LEU A 107 -5.42 4.78 1.20
CA LEU A 107 -4.73 5.33 0.04
C LEU A 107 -5.46 4.98 -1.27
N MET A 108 -5.88 3.72 -1.43
CA MET A 108 -6.68 3.30 -2.59
C MET A 108 -8.00 4.07 -2.67
N ALA A 109 -8.73 4.17 -1.55
CA ALA A 109 -9.98 4.93 -1.50
C ALA A 109 -9.79 6.42 -1.84
N MET A 110 -8.65 7.01 -1.46
CA MET A 110 -8.33 8.39 -1.83
C MET A 110 -8.14 8.53 -3.36
N CYS A 111 -7.44 7.58 -3.99
CA CYS A 111 -7.26 7.56 -5.44
C CYS A 111 -8.60 7.49 -6.18
N ASP A 112 -9.51 6.61 -5.76
CA ASP A 112 -10.84 6.46 -6.35
C ASP A 112 -11.64 7.78 -6.30
N ILE A 113 -11.61 8.46 -5.15
CA ILE A 113 -12.33 9.75 -4.98
C ILE A 113 -11.73 10.83 -5.89
N VAL A 114 -10.40 10.86 -6.03
CA VAL A 114 -9.71 11.83 -6.89
C VAL A 114 -10.06 11.57 -8.36
N GLU A 115 -10.04 10.32 -8.79
CA GLU A 115 -10.39 9.92 -10.16
C GLU A 115 -11.85 10.28 -10.49
N GLN A 116 -12.78 9.97 -9.60
CA GLN A 116 -14.20 10.29 -9.78
C GLN A 116 -14.42 11.80 -9.93
N LYS A 117 -13.85 12.60 -9.03
CA LYS A 117 -13.98 14.07 -9.08
C LYS A 117 -13.36 14.66 -10.33
N PHE A 118 -12.21 14.13 -10.74
CA PHE A 118 -11.54 14.57 -11.96
C PHE A 118 -12.38 14.26 -13.20
N THR A 119 -12.93 13.04 -13.28
CA THR A 119 -13.78 12.60 -14.38
C THR A 119 -15.03 13.47 -14.51
N ILE A 120 -15.73 13.73 -13.40
CA ILE A 120 -16.91 14.62 -13.38
C ILE A 120 -16.53 16.02 -13.89
N ALA A 121 -15.46 16.63 -13.34
CA ALA A 121 -15.04 17.97 -13.73
C ALA A 121 -14.61 18.06 -15.21
N ARG A 122 -13.93 17.02 -15.72
CA ARG A 122 -13.54 16.90 -17.12
C ARG A 122 -14.76 16.84 -18.03
N ASP A 123 -15.75 16.01 -17.69
CA ASP A 123 -16.95 15.81 -18.50
C ASP A 123 -17.82 17.07 -18.52
N GLU A 124 -17.95 17.75 -17.37
CA GLU A 124 -18.60 19.07 -17.30
C GLU A 124 -17.91 20.11 -18.18
N PHE A 125 -16.58 20.14 -18.21
CA PHE A 125 -15.81 21.05 -19.05
C PHE A 125 -15.98 20.73 -20.54
N ALA A 126 -15.93 19.44 -20.91
CA ALA A 126 -16.13 19.00 -22.29
C ALA A 126 -17.53 19.36 -22.82
N ASN A 127 -18.57 19.19 -22.00
CA ASN A 127 -19.94 19.54 -22.36
C ASN A 127 -20.10 21.06 -22.59
N LYS A 128 -19.46 21.90 -21.78
CA LYS A 128 -19.48 23.37 -21.95
C LYS A 128 -18.75 23.86 -23.19
N MET A 129 -17.82 23.09 -23.76
CA MET A 129 -17.10 23.46 -24.98
C MET A 129 -17.85 23.08 -26.27
N GLN A 130 -18.90 22.26 -26.16
CA GLN A 130 -19.73 21.84 -27.29
C GLN A 130 -20.98 22.71 -27.49
N GLU A 131 -21.31 23.58 -26.52
CA GLU A 131 -22.29 24.67 -26.64
C GLU A 131 -21.64 25.95 -27.18
#